data_AF-A0A3P7IJ42-F1
#
_entry.id   AF-A0A3P7IJ42-F1
#
_cell.length_a   1.000
_cell.length_b   1.000
_cell.length_c   1.000
_cell.angle_alpha   90.00
_cell.angle_beta   90.00
_cell.angle_gamma   90.00
#
_symmetry.space_group_name_H-M   'P 1'
#
loop_
_entity.id
_entity.type
_entity.pdbx_description
1 polymer ?
#
loop_
_entity_poly.entity_id
_entity_poly.type
_entity_poly.pdbx_seq_one_letter_code
_entity_poly.pdbx_strand_id
1 'polypeptide(L)'
;MSTKSDGQSLGAGERIYLHIYDYETKEFSGLTTYHGLVRIYNSNTWPSRIFWCVVVLSCLSLFMIHSGYLLLGYHSKPTLFQINTIVAPNGIYFPDITICNHNLVQLNRLKRYNMSSAIFSYLTTAFTDYATEDEDLEKQEIFEDYVASYFAATGRNFSIAEFFNEIRPTCEDVVLACGFAGQAIEDCCSYSDIIPTDIGYCIRLTNIHCRDIYSGN
;
A
#
# COMPACT_ATOMS: atom_id res chain seq x y z
N MET A 1 82.32 -15.46 31.33
CA MET A 1 81.21 -16.43 31.16
C MET A 1 80.13 -16.08 32.17
N SER A 2 79.40 -14.99 31.87
CA SER A 2 78.30 -14.45 32.66
C SER A 2 77.09 -14.49 31.74
N THR A 3 76.18 -15.42 31.97
CA THR A 3 74.84 -15.51 31.35
C THR A 3 74.02 -16.56 32.11
N LYS A 4 73.67 -16.27 33.37
CA LYS A 4 72.64 -17.05 34.09
C LYS A 4 71.77 -16.22 35.05
N SER A 5 72.00 -14.91 35.15
CA SER A 5 71.28 -14.01 36.06
C SER A 5 70.05 -13.36 35.44
N ASP A 6 69.99 -13.18 34.12
CA ASP A 6 68.92 -12.40 33.50
C ASP A 6 67.59 -13.17 33.38
N GLY A 7 67.63 -14.48 33.20
CA GLY A 7 66.41 -15.31 33.10
C GLY A 7 65.65 -15.51 34.42
N GLN A 8 66.34 -15.41 35.58
CA GLN A 8 65.70 -15.56 36.89
C GLN A 8 65.08 -14.26 37.40
N SER A 9 65.68 -13.10 37.07
CA SER A 9 65.18 -11.79 37.46
C SER A 9 63.90 -11.40 36.69
N LEU A 10 63.86 -11.68 35.37
CA LEU A 10 62.67 -11.50 34.54
C LEU A 10 61.47 -12.32 35.04
N GLY A 11 61.68 -13.60 35.36
CA GLY A 11 60.61 -14.48 35.88
C GLY A 11 60.23 -14.24 37.35
N ALA A 12 61.01 -13.47 38.10
CA ALA A 12 60.64 -13.01 39.45
C ALA A 12 59.76 -11.76 39.36
N GLY A 13 60.12 -10.80 38.50
CA GLY A 13 59.29 -9.62 38.22
C GLY A 13 57.92 -10.01 37.67
N GLU A 14 57.87 -10.90 36.68
CA GLU A 14 56.62 -11.37 36.07
C GLU A 14 55.67 -12.02 37.09
N ARG A 15 56.19 -12.79 38.05
CA ARG A 15 55.40 -13.39 39.13
C ARG A 15 54.85 -12.36 40.12
N ILE A 16 55.61 -11.30 40.40
CA ILE A 16 55.16 -10.19 41.25
C ILE A 16 54.01 -9.44 40.54
N TYR A 17 54.17 -9.13 39.24
CA TYR A 17 53.11 -8.48 38.47
C TYR A 17 51.84 -9.35 38.39
N LEU A 18 51.96 -10.64 38.11
CA LEU A 18 50.82 -11.55 38.06
C LEU A 18 50.07 -11.63 39.40
N HIS A 19 50.79 -11.59 40.52
CA HIS A 19 50.19 -11.60 41.85
C HIS A 19 49.47 -10.28 42.18
N ILE A 20 50.01 -9.15 41.73
CA ILE A 20 49.36 -7.83 41.86
C ILE A 20 48.07 -7.81 41.02
N TYR A 21 48.14 -8.27 39.76
CA TYR A 21 46.95 -8.35 38.90
C TYR A 21 45.85 -9.27 39.46
N ASP A 22 46.20 -10.43 40.02
CA ASP A 22 45.21 -11.33 40.63
C ASP A 22 44.52 -10.68 41.85
N TYR A 23 45.27 -9.94 42.66
CA TYR A 23 44.73 -9.20 43.80
C TYR A 23 43.74 -8.11 43.35
N GLU A 24 44.16 -7.23 42.44
CA GLU A 24 43.32 -6.15 41.93
C GLU A 24 42.08 -6.67 41.21
N THR A 25 42.22 -7.74 40.43
CA THR A 25 41.09 -8.32 39.69
C THR A 25 40.05 -8.95 40.62
N LYS A 26 40.48 -9.59 41.71
CA LYS A 26 39.57 -10.13 42.74
C LYS A 26 38.81 -9.02 43.45
N GLU A 27 39.50 -7.95 43.84
CA GLU A 27 38.86 -6.78 44.46
C GLU A 27 37.82 -6.16 43.51
N PHE A 28 38.20 -5.91 42.26
CA PHE A 28 37.28 -5.39 41.24
C PHE A 28 36.09 -6.32 40.99
N SER A 29 36.31 -7.63 40.96
CA SER A 29 35.24 -8.61 40.76
C SER A 29 34.18 -8.60 41.88
N GLY A 30 34.55 -8.15 43.09
CA GLY A 30 33.62 -7.97 44.20
C GLY A 30 32.86 -6.64 44.19
N LEU A 31 33.39 -5.63 43.49
CA LEU A 31 32.80 -4.29 43.37
C LEU A 31 31.90 -4.13 42.14
N THR A 32 32.19 -4.87 41.07
CA THR A 32 31.40 -4.83 39.85
C THR A 32 30.00 -5.42 40.03
N THR A 33 29.03 -4.91 39.27
CA THR A 33 27.68 -5.48 39.19
C THR A 33 27.61 -6.70 38.27
N TYR A 34 28.71 -7.07 37.61
CA TYR A 34 28.75 -8.23 36.75
C TYR A 34 28.77 -9.54 37.57
N HIS A 35 27.57 -10.10 37.74
CA HIS A 35 27.31 -11.29 38.56
C HIS A 35 28.16 -12.52 38.23
N GLY A 36 28.68 -12.64 37.01
CA GLY A 36 29.51 -13.77 36.58
C GLY A 36 30.94 -13.73 37.13
N LEU A 37 31.56 -12.55 37.19
CA LEU A 37 32.99 -12.43 37.55
C LEU A 37 33.25 -12.82 39.00
N VAL A 38 32.41 -12.38 39.93
CA VAL A 38 32.57 -12.72 41.36
C VAL A 38 32.57 -14.23 41.59
N ARG A 39 31.82 -15.02 40.80
CA ARG A 39 31.77 -16.49 40.92
C ARG A 39 33.01 -17.17 40.35
N ILE A 40 33.57 -16.63 39.27
CA ILE A 40 34.80 -17.12 38.66
C ILE A 40 35.99 -16.87 39.60
N TYR A 41 36.14 -15.64 40.10
CA TYR A 41 37.29 -15.24 40.92
C TYR A 41 37.25 -15.76 42.36
N ASN A 42 36.06 -15.96 42.94
CA ASN A 42 35.90 -16.59 44.27
C ASN A 42 35.92 -18.13 44.25
N SER A 43 36.07 -18.76 43.08
CA SER A 43 36.16 -20.22 43.00
C SER A 43 37.53 -20.73 43.45
N ASN A 44 37.53 -21.62 44.44
CA ASN A 44 38.76 -22.17 45.03
C ASN A 44 39.35 -23.36 44.26
N THR A 45 38.53 -24.07 43.47
CA THR A 45 38.96 -25.26 42.71
C THR A 45 38.96 -24.99 41.20
N TRP A 46 39.92 -25.57 40.48
CA TRP A 46 40.04 -25.44 39.03
C TRP A 46 38.78 -25.91 38.27
N PRO A 47 38.12 -27.03 38.63
CA PRO A 47 36.85 -27.43 37.99
C PRO A 47 35.71 -26.43 38.21
N SER A 48 35.60 -25.85 39.42
CA SER A 48 34.58 -24.82 39.71
C SER A 48 34.77 -23.58 38.86
N ARG A 49 36.02 -23.12 38.68
CA ARG A 49 36.34 -21.99 37.79
C ARG A 49 35.88 -22.24 36.36
N ILE A 50 36.18 -23.42 35.82
CA ILE A 50 35.77 -23.80 34.47
C ILE A 50 34.25 -23.82 34.35
N PHE A 51 33.56 -24.43 35.32
CA PHE A 51 32.11 -24.46 35.36
C PHE A 51 31.52 -23.04 35.28
N TRP A 52 31.97 -22.11 36.13
CA TRP A 52 31.46 -20.74 36.11
C TRP A 52 31.82 -19.98 34.84
N CYS A 53 33.02 -20.19 34.27
CA CYS A 53 33.36 -19.64 32.96
C CYS A 53 32.40 -20.12 31.87
N VAL A 54 32.09 -21.41 31.82
CA VAL A 54 31.14 -21.98 30.85
C VAL A 54 29.75 -21.40 31.03
N VAL A 55 29.26 -21.31 32.27
CA VAL A 55 27.94 -20.72 32.58
C VAL A 55 27.88 -19.26 32.11
N VAL A 56 28.90 -18.48 32.44
CA VAL A 56 28.98 -17.06 32.07
C VAL A 56 29.02 -16.87 30.55
N LEU A 57 29.85 -17.65 29.84
CA LEU A 57 29.92 -17.63 28.38
C LEU A 57 28.61 -18.05 27.72
N SER A 58 27.93 -19.04 28.29
CA SER A 58 26.60 -19.48 27.84
C SER A 58 25.56 -18.37 27.99
N CYS A 59 25.48 -17.73 29.16
CA CYS A 59 24.56 -16.63 29.41
C CYS A 59 24.82 -15.44 28.47
N LEU A 60 26.08 -15.08 28.25
CA LEU A 60 26.44 -13.99 27.33
C LEU A 60 26.05 -14.33 25.88
N SER A 61 26.28 -15.56 25.44
CA SER A 61 25.94 -16.00 24.09
C SER A 61 24.43 -15.98 23.85
N LEU A 62 23.64 -16.50 24.80
CA LEU A 62 22.17 -16.47 24.72
C LEU A 62 21.64 -15.04 24.71
N PHE A 63 22.22 -14.16 25.54
CA PHE A 63 21.87 -12.74 25.55
C PHE A 63 22.11 -12.08 24.19
N MET A 64 23.30 -12.29 23.59
CA MET A 64 23.62 -11.71 22.27
C MET A 64 22.70 -12.25 21.17
N ILE A 65 22.42 -13.55 21.17
CA ILE A 65 21.48 -14.17 20.21
C ILE A 65 20.08 -13.57 20.38
N HIS A 66 19.56 -13.50 21.60
CA HIS A 66 18.22 -12.96 21.87
C HIS A 66 18.11 -11.48 21.50
N SER A 67 19.12 -10.67 21.84
CA SER A 67 19.22 -9.27 21.44
C SER A 67 19.20 -9.11 19.92
N GLY A 68 19.93 -9.98 19.20
CA GLY A 68 19.91 -10.04 17.73
C GLY A 68 18.52 -10.33 17.16
N TYR A 69 17.78 -11.29 17.73
CA TYR A 69 16.40 -11.59 17.32
C TYR A 69 15.47 -10.40 17.57
N LEU A 70 15.56 -9.74 18.72
CA LEU A 70 14.75 -8.55 19.02
C LEU A 70 15.06 -7.40 18.07
N LEU A 71 16.34 -7.15 17.78
CA LEU A 71 16.75 -6.09 16.87
C LEU A 71 16.29 -6.38 15.43
N LEU A 72 16.41 -7.63 14.98
CA LEU A 72 15.91 -8.06 13.68
C LEU A 72 14.37 -7.91 13.60
N GLY A 73 13.66 -8.31 14.65
CA GLY A 73 12.21 -8.15 14.77
C GLY A 73 11.77 -6.68 14.82
N TYR A 74 12.57 -5.79 15.41
CA TYR A 74 12.33 -4.35 15.36
C TYR A 74 12.57 -3.79 13.96
N HIS A 75 13.67 -4.21 13.30
CA HIS A 75 14.05 -3.73 11.98
C HIS A 75 13.13 -4.25 10.86
N SER A 76 12.44 -5.38 11.06
CA SER A 76 11.42 -5.86 10.13
C SER A 76 10.14 -5.00 10.14
N LYS A 77 10.05 -4.01 11.05
CA LYS A 77 8.94 -3.06 11.17
C LYS A 77 7.57 -3.75 11.14
N PRO A 78 7.31 -4.72 12.04
CA PRO A 78 6.04 -5.43 12.07
C PRO A 78 4.93 -4.44 12.42
N THR A 79 3.86 -4.44 11.64
CA THR A 79 2.65 -3.64 11.90
C THR A 79 1.55 -4.53 12.45
N LEU A 80 0.83 -4.02 13.46
CA LEU A 80 -0.35 -4.67 14.02
C LEU A 80 -1.58 -3.86 13.59
N PHE A 81 -2.53 -4.52 12.95
CA PHE A 81 -3.81 -3.92 12.60
C PHE A 81 -4.85 -4.27 13.67
N GLN A 82 -5.42 -3.24 14.30
CA GLN A 82 -6.55 -3.38 15.23
C GLN A 82 -7.78 -2.76 14.59
N ILE A 83 -8.88 -3.52 14.55
CA ILE A 83 -10.16 -3.09 13.98
C ILE A 83 -11.13 -2.79 15.14
N ASN A 84 -11.53 -1.53 15.28
CA ASN A 84 -12.57 -1.11 16.21
C ASN A 84 -13.78 -0.62 15.42
N THR A 85 -14.97 -1.16 15.70
CA THR A 85 -16.22 -0.69 15.09
C THR A 85 -16.78 0.48 15.90
N ILE A 86 -16.56 1.70 15.40
CA ILE A 86 -17.11 2.92 16.00
C ILE A 86 -18.36 3.31 15.21
N VAL A 87 -19.51 3.40 15.88
CA VAL A 87 -20.73 3.96 15.30
C VAL A 87 -20.75 5.45 15.62
N ALA A 88 -20.72 6.28 14.58
CA ALA A 88 -20.78 7.73 14.76
C ALA A 88 -22.15 8.13 15.35
N PRO A 89 -22.21 9.10 16.29
CA PRO A 89 -23.45 9.51 16.96
C PRO A 89 -24.50 10.07 16.00
N ASN A 90 -24.06 10.63 14.87
CA ASN A 90 -24.93 11.20 13.84
C ASN A 90 -25.18 10.24 12.67
N GLY A 91 -24.88 8.95 12.84
CA GLY A 91 -24.95 7.97 11.76
C GLY A 91 -23.83 8.08 10.74
N ILE A 92 -23.97 7.40 9.61
CA ILE A 92 -22.99 7.35 8.52
C ILE A 92 -23.51 8.16 7.34
N TYR A 93 -22.64 8.95 6.70
CA TYR A 93 -23.00 9.66 5.47
C TYR A 93 -23.25 8.66 4.34
N PHE A 94 -24.36 8.84 3.63
CA PHE A 94 -24.64 8.07 2.43
C PHE A 94 -23.52 8.31 1.39
N PRO A 95 -22.96 7.28 0.74
CA PRO A 95 -21.92 7.50 -0.25
C PRO A 95 -22.50 8.08 -1.54
N ASP A 96 -21.63 8.65 -2.38
CA ASP A 96 -21.99 8.91 -3.77
C ASP A 96 -22.13 7.58 -4.51
N ILE A 97 -23.20 7.43 -5.28
CA ILE A 97 -23.48 6.22 -6.06
C ILE A 97 -23.20 6.52 -7.53
N THR A 98 -22.32 5.73 -8.14
CA THR A 98 -22.08 5.78 -9.59
C THR A 98 -22.68 4.54 -10.25
N ILE A 99 -23.53 4.75 -11.24
CA ILE A 99 -24.22 3.72 -12.02
C ILE A 99 -23.73 3.82 -13.46
N CYS A 100 -23.17 2.73 -13.96
CA CYS A 100 -22.68 2.61 -15.33
C CYS A 100 -23.49 1.56 -16.09
N ASN A 101 -23.96 1.90 -17.29
CA ASN A 101 -24.52 0.91 -18.18
C ASN A 101 -23.38 0.18 -18.90
N HIS A 102 -23.38 -1.15 -18.89
CA HIS A 102 -22.39 -1.92 -19.62
C HIS A 102 -22.49 -1.71 -21.14
N ASN A 103 -23.69 -1.36 -21.63
CA ASN A 103 -23.87 -0.90 -22.99
C ASN A 103 -23.48 0.58 -23.08
N LEU A 104 -22.32 0.83 -23.67
CA LEU A 104 -21.77 2.17 -23.94
C LEU A 104 -22.69 3.05 -24.80
N VAL A 105 -23.55 2.44 -25.60
CA VAL A 105 -24.27 3.12 -26.68
C VAL A 105 -25.75 2.76 -26.73
N GLN A 106 -26.56 3.76 -27.09
CA GLN A 106 -27.94 3.59 -27.47
C GLN A 106 -28.04 3.48 -29.00
N LEU A 107 -28.46 2.31 -29.49
CA LEU A 107 -28.49 2.00 -30.93
C LEU A 107 -29.25 3.02 -31.79
N ASN A 108 -30.33 3.61 -31.26
CA ASN A 108 -31.11 4.62 -31.97
C ASN A 108 -30.32 5.92 -32.20
N ARG A 109 -29.45 6.30 -31.26
CA ARG A 109 -28.61 7.49 -31.39
C ARG A 109 -27.40 7.23 -32.28
N LEU A 110 -26.84 6.01 -32.20
CA LEU A 110 -25.74 5.57 -33.06
C LEU A 110 -26.10 5.66 -34.55
N LYS A 111 -27.33 5.30 -34.92
CA LYS A 111 -27.83 5.38 -36.31
C LYS A 111 -27.72 6.78 -36.92
N ARG A 112 -27.74 7.86 -36.12
CA ARG A 112 -27.64 9.25 -36.62
C ARG A 112 -26.28 9.58 -37.23
N TYR A 113 -25.23 8.85 -36.83
CA TYR A 113 -23.86 9.06 -37.31
C TYR A 113 -23.51 8.28 -38.58
N ASN A 114 -24.42 7.39 -39.03
CA ASN A 114 -24.28 6.57 -40.24
C ASN A 114 -22.88 5.97 -40.43
N MET A 115 -22.31 5.40 -39.37
CA MET A 115 -20.96 4.84 -39.37
C MET A 115 -20.96 3.33 -39.63
N SER A 116 -19.88 2.83 -40.22
CA SER A 116 -19.66 1.39 -40.39
C SER A 116 -19.25 0.73 -39.06
N SER A 117 -19.39 -0.59 -38.98
CA SER A 117 -18.93 -1.36 -37.82
C SER A 117 -17.42 -1.24 -37.57
N ALA A 118 -16.63 -1.05 -38.64
CA ALA A 118 -15.18 -0.89 -38.53
C ALA A 118 -14.80 0.42 -37.82
N ILE A 119 -15.45 1.52 -38.20
CA ILE A 119 -15.28 2.83 -37.56
C ILE A 119 -15.70 2.76 -36.10
N PHE A 120 -16.87 2.16 -35.82
CA PHE A 120 -17.35 2.03 -34.44
C PHE A 120 -16.41 1.19 -33.57
N SER A 121 -15.85 0.11 -34.12
CA SER A 121 -14.86 -0.71 -33.42
C SER A 121 -13.61 0.11 -33.11
N TYR A 122 -13.07 0.85 -34.09
CA TYR A 122 -11.90 1.72 -33.90
C TYR A 122 -12.15 2.77 -32.81
N LEU A 123 -13.31 3.44 -32.86
CA LEU A 123 -13.70 4.43 -31.86
C LEU A 123 -13.79 3.83 -30.45
N THR A 124 -14.35 2.63 -30.33
CA THR A 124 -14.48 1.94 -29.05
C THR A 124 -13.10 1.55 -28.50
N THR A 125 -12.22 1.02 -29.34
CA THR A 125 -10.83 0.70 -28.98
C THR A 125 -10.08 1.95 -28.52
N ALA A 126 -10.18 3.06 -29.27
CA ALA A 126 -9.55 4.33 -28.93
C ALA A 126 -10.12 4.96 -27.64
N PHE A 127 -11.41 4.78 -27.37
CA PHE A 127 -12.06 5.34 -26.19
C PHE A 127 -11.75 4.55 -24.91
N THR A 128 -11.68 3.22 -25.02
CA THR A 128 -11.43 2.32 -23.88
C THR A 128 -9.95 2.04 -23.61
N ASP A 129 -9.04 2.66 -24.39
CA ASP A 129 -7.58 2.50 -24.28
C ASP A 129 -7.09 1.05 -24.47
N TYR A 130 -7.86 0.22 -25.19
CA TYR A 130 -7.53 -1.18 -25.51
C TYR A 130 -6.83 -1.32 -26.88
N ALA A 131 -6.00 -0.37 -27.27
CA ALA A 131 -5.31 -0.42 -28.57
C ALA A 131 -4.31 -1.59 -28.64
N THR A 132 -4.33 -2.34 -29.75
CA THR A 132 -3.37 -3.42 -30.03
C THR A 132 -2.59 -3.07 -31.29
N GLU A 133 -1.26 -3.02 -31.18
CA GLU A 133 -0.34 -2.41 -32.16
C GLU A 133 -0.47 -2.91 -33.61
N ASP A 134 -1.00 -4.11 -33.85
CA ASP A 134 -1.02 -4.75 -35.17
C ASP A 134 -2.33 -4.58 -35.97
N GLU A 135 -3.41 -4.03 -35.39
CA GLU A 135 -4.76 -4.00 -36.02
C GLU A 135 -5.26 -2.60 -36.46
N ASP A 136 -4.45 -1.55 -36.31
CA ASP A 136 -4.96 -0.16 -36.26
C ASP A 136 -4.69 0.71 -37.49
N LEU A 137 -3.73 0.38 -38.37
CA LEU A 137 -3.37 1.26 -39.49
C LEU A 137 -4.47 1.37 -40.56
N GLU A 138 -5.05 0.24 -40.97
CA GLU A 138 -6.15 0.22 -41.96
C GLU A 138 -7.41 0.89 -41.38
N LYS A 139 -7.69 0.66 -40.09
CA LYS A 139 -8.82 1.26 -39.39
C LYS A 139 -8.65 2.77 -39.20
N GLN A 140 -7.41 3.24 -39.05
CA GLN A 140 -7.09 4.65 -38.93
C GLN A 140 -7.34 5.41 -40.24
N GLU A 141 -6.93 4.88 -41.40
CA GLU A 141 -7.22 5.52 -42.70
C GLU A 141 -8.73 5.65 -42.94
N ILE A 142 -9.50 4.61 -42.63
CA ILE A 142 -10.97 4.63 -42.73
C ILE A 142 -11.58 5.67 -41.77
N PHE A 143 -11.02 5.81 -40.57
CA PHE A 143 -11.49 6.82 -39.62
C PHE A 143 -11.18 8.25 -40.09
N GLU A 144 -10.01 8.50 -40.68
CA GLU A 144 -9.64 9.82 -41.22
C GLU A 144 -10.58 10.26 -42.35
N ASP A 145 -10.96 9.36 -43.26
CA ASP A 145 -11.97 9.62 -44.30
C ASP A 145 -13.36 9.91 -43.71
N TYR A 146 -13.74 9.17 -42.65
CA TYR A 146 -14.99 9.44 -41.92
C TYR A 146 -14.99 10.83 -41.28
N VAL A 147 -13.89 11.26 -40.66
CA VAL A 147 -13.80 12.59 -40.05
C VAL A 147 -13.92 13.69 -41.10
N ALA A 148 -13.29 13.54 -42.26
CA ALA A 148 -13.39 14.49 -43.37
C ALA A 148 -14.83 14.59 -43.91
N SER A 149 -15.49 13.46 -44.12
CA SER A 149 -16.88 13.42 -44.58
C SER A 149 -17.87 13.95 -43.53
N TYR A 150 -17.65 13.67 -42.24
CA TYR A 150 -18.42 14.23 -41.14
C TYR A 150 -18.33 15.76 -41.08
N PHE A 151 -17.12 16.31 -41.25
CA PHE A 151 -16.92 17.76 -41.29
C PHE A 151 -17.63 18.38 -42.50
N ALA A 152 -17.52 17.77 -43.68
CA ALA A 152 -18.21 18.24 -44.88
C ALA A 152 -19.74 18.22 -44.75
N ALA A 153 -20.31 17.23 -44.04
CA ALA A 153 -21.75 17.08 -43.87
C ALA A 153 -22.33 17.97 -42.75
N THR A 154 -21.61 18.14 -41.65
CA THR A 154 -22.13 18.81 -40.42
C THR A 154 -21.55 20.20 -40.18
N GLY A 155 -20.40 20.52 -40.78
CA GLY A 155 -19.64 21.73 -40.50
C GLY A 155 -18.98 21.75 -39.11
N ARG A 156 -18.91 20.61 -38.41
CA ARG A 156 -18.32 20.49 -37.06
C ARG A 156 -17.16 19.50 -37.05
N ASN A 157 -16.16 19.77 -36.21
CA ASN A 157 -15.07 18.82 -35.97
C ASN A 157 -15.58 17.61 -35.19
N PHE A 158 -15.12 16.41 -35.55
CA PHE A 158 -15.48 15.19 -34.82
C PHE A 158 -14.65 15.06 -33.54
N SER A 159 -15.31 14.77 -32.42
CA SER A 159 -14.68 14.50 -31.13
C SER A 159 -15.16 13.16 -30.61
N ILE A 160 -14.23 12.24 -30.33
CA ILE A 160 -14.54 10.90 -29.81
C ILE A 160 -15.26 11.00 -28.45
N ALA A 161 -14.81 11.91 -27.58
CA ALA A 161 -15.42 12.15 -26.28
C ALA A 161 -16.86 12.67 -26.43
N GLU A 162 -17.09 13.65 -27.31
CA GLU A 162 -18.43 14.19 -27.55
C GLU A 162 -19.35 13.14 -28.20
N PHE A 163 -18.83 12.35 -29.13
CA PHE A 163 -19.54 11.24 -29.76
C PHE A 163 -20.06 10.22 -28.73
N PHE A 164 -19.18 9.69 -27.87
CA PHE A 164 -19.59 8.75 -26.83
C PHE A 164 -20.50 9.40 -25.79
N ASN A 165 -20.31 10.69 -25.52
CA ASN A 165 -21.23 11.44 -24.67
C ASN A 165 -22.62 11.49 -25.31
N GLU A 166 -22.78 11.81 -26.58
CA GLU A 166 -24.09 11.96 -27.21
C GLU A 166 -24.87 10.65 -27.40
N ILE A 167 -24.17 9.55 -27.72
CA ILE A 167 -24.81 8.25 -27.99
C ILE A 167 -25.07 7.42 -26.72
N ARG A 168 -24.58 7.85 -25.55
CA ARG A 168 -24.78 7.12 -24.29
C ARG A 168 -26.27 6.96 -23.94
N PRO A 169 -26.65 5.90 -23.23
CA PRO A 169 -27.94 5.84 -22.53
C PRO A 169 -28.07 7.01 -21.53
N THR A 170 -29.21 7.69 -21.47
CA THR A 170 -29.41 8.76 -20.47
C THR A 170 -29.79 8.18 -19.11
N CYS A 171 -29.85 9.04 -18.10
CA CYS A 171 -30.27 8.62 -16.77
C CYS A 171 -31.67 8.00 -16.78
N GLU A 172 -32.60 8.59 -17.54
CA GLU A 172 -33.99 8.15 -17.66
C GLU A 172 -34.11 6.80 -18.38
N ASP A 173 -33.14 6.46 -19.23
CA ASP A 173 -33.07 5.14 -19.88
C ASP A 173 -32.66 4.03 -18.90
N VAL A 174 -31.96 4.37 -17.81
CA VAL A 174 -31.33 3.42 -16.88
C VAL A 174 -32.07 3.37 -15.54
N VAL A 175 -32.50 4.51 -15.01
CA VAL A 175 -33.13 4.66 -13.70
C VAL A 175 -34.63 4.81 -13.87
N LEU A 176 -35.37 3.74 -13.56
CA LEU A 176 -36.84 3.71 -13.69
C LEU A 176 -37.56 4.35 -12.49
N ALA A 177 -37.00 4.18 -11.30
CA ALA A 177 -37.56 4.69 -10.05
C ALA A 177 -36.44 4.83 -9.04
N CYS A 178 -36.62 5.76 -8.10
CA CYS A 178 -35.60 6.14 -7.16
C CYS A 178 -36.23 6.52 -5.83
N GLY A 179 -35.61 6.14 -4.73
CA GLY A 179 -36.11 6.43 -3.40
C GLY A 179 -35.01 6.31 -2.36
N PHE A 180 -35.06 7.17 -1.35
CA PHE A 180 -34.08 7.23 -0.29
C PHE A 180 -34.77 7.33 1.07
N ALA A 181 -34.29 6.56 2.06
CA ALA A 181 -34.82 6.53 3.42
C ALA A 181 -36.36 6.35 3.52
N GLY A 182 -36.96 5.61 2.58
CA GLY A 182 -38.41 5.34 2.54
C GLY A 182 -39.25 6.41 1.83
N GLN A 183 -38.63 7.47 1.30
CA GLN A 183 -39.28 8.47 0.47
C GLN A 183 -38.98 8.25 -1.01
N ALA A 184 -40.00 8.32 -1.86
CA ALA A 184 -39.83 8.29 -3.31
C ALA A 184 -39.32 9.65 -3.80
N ILE A 185 -38.40 9.63 -4.76
CA ILE A 185 -37.85 10.83 -5.40
C ILE A 185 -38.40 10.87 -6.82
N GLU A 186 -39.14 11.93 -7.16
CA GLU A 186 -39.84 12.02 -8.45
C GLU A 186 -38.86 12.15 -9.63
N ASP A 187 -37.79 12.93 -9.50
CA ASP A 187 -36.80 13.15 -10.56
C ASP A 187 -35.35 13.00 -10.04
N CYS A 188 -34.86 11.77 -9.97
CA CYS A 188 -33.46 11.51 -9.60
C CYS A 188 -32.45 11.92 -10.66
N CYS A 189 -32.87 12.06 -11.92
CA CYS A 189 -31.97 12.38 -13.01
C CYS A 189 -31.59 13.86 -13.02
N SER A 190 -32.46 14.74 -12.54
CA SER A 190 -32.16 16.15 -12.28
C SER A 190 -30.99 16.37 -11.30
N TYR A 191 -30.78 15.41 -10.38
CA TYR A 191 -29.77 15.44 -9.34
C TYR A 191 -28.53 14.58 -9.65
N SER A 192 -28.41 14.16 -10.91
CA SER A 192 -27.34 13.29 -11.36
C SER A 192 -26.31 14.03 -12.19
N ASP A 193 -25.04 13.70 -11.96
CA ASP A 193 -23.93 14.16 -12.79
C ASP A 193 -23.54 13.08 -13.79
N ILE A 194 -23.10 13.47 -14.98
CA ILE A 194 -22.46 12.55 -15.91
C ILE A 194 -20.95 12.55 -15.64
N ILE A 195 -20.37 11.38 -15.41
CA ILE A 195 -18.93 11.23 -15.19
C ILE A 195 -18.31 10.30 -16.25
N PRO A 196 -17.20 10.69 -16.88
CA PRO A 196 -16.44 9.80 -17.76
C PRO A 196 -15.67 8.77 -16.93
N THR A 197 -15.68 7.52 -17.38
CA THR A 197 -14.97 6.37 -16.80
C THR A 197 -14.32 5.53 -17.91
N ASP A 198 -13.51 4.55 -17.54
CA ASP A 198 -12.92 3.54 -18.43
C ASP A 198 -13.96 2.69 -19.17
N ILE A 199 -15.15 2.54 -18.59
CA ILE A 199 -16.29 1.80 -19.16
C ILE A 199 -17.34 2.70 -19.81
N GLY A 200 -17.05 3.99 -20.04
CA GLY A 200 -18.00 4.93 -20.65
C GLY A 200 -18.43 6.08 -19.77
N TYR A 201 -19.47 6.77 -20.23
CA TYR A 201 -20.12 7.83 -19.45
C TYR A 201 -21.14 7.22 -18.50
N CYS A 202 -20.91 7.43 -17.21
CA CYS A 202 -21.75 6.93 -16.12
C CYS A 202 -22.53 8.06 -15.45
N ILE A 203 -23.52 7.66 -14.65
CA ILE A 203 -24.39 8.55 -13.91
C ILE A 203 -23.98 8.51 -12.44
N ARG A 204 -23.67 9.65 -11.84
CA ARG A 204 -23.31 9.79 -10.43
C ARG A 204 -24.41 10.53 -9.68
N LEU A 205 -24.98 9.86 -8.69
CA LEU A 205 -25.92 10.41 -7.73
C LEU A 205 -25.14 10.82 -6.48
N THR A 206 -25.12 12.11 -6.18
CA THR A 206 -24.35 12.65 -5.05
C THR A 206 -25.15 12.65 -3.75
N ASN A 207 -24.46 12.50 -2.62
CA ASN A 207 -25.06 12.58 -1.28
C ASN A 207 -25.78 13.91 -1.04
N ILE A 208 -25.23 15.02 -1.57
CA ILE A 208 -25.70 16.39 -1.33
C ILE A 208 -27.21 16.51 -1.61
N HIS A 209 -27.66 15.96 -2.73
CA HIS A 209 -29.08 16.01 -3.11
C HIS A 209 -29.95 15.04 -2.31
N CYS A 210 -29.42 13.89 -1.87
CA CYS A 210 -30.15 12.97 -0.98
C CYS A 210 -30.30 13.54 0.44
N ARG A 211 -29.37 14.38 0.89
CA ARG A 211 -29.43 15.07 2.18
C ARG A 211 -30.50 16.16 2.19
N ASP A 212 -30.62 16.93 1.11
CA ASP A 212 -31.63 17.99 0.99
C ASP A 212 -33.05 17.38 1.00
N ILE A 213 -33.23 16.21 0.38
CA ILE A 213 -34.49 15.45 0.40
C ILE A 213 -34.85 14.97 1.82
N TYR A 214 -33.87 14.57 2.63
CA TYR A 214 -34.12 14.13 4.02
C TYR A 214 -34.22 15.29 5.03
N SER A 215 -33.61 16.45 4.75
CA SER A 215 -33.50 17.54 5.72
C SER A 215 -34.71 18.48 5.74
N GLY A 216 -35.62 18.41 4.76
CA GLY A 216 -36.89 19.14 4.79
C GLY A 216 -36.76 20.64 5.13
N ASN A 217 -35.69 21.28 4.66
CA ASN A 217 -35.40 22.71 4.80
C ASN A 217 -34.70 23.20 3.53
#